data_AF-A0A7V7NWW1-F1
#
_entry.id   AF-A0A7V7NWW1-F1
#
_cell.length_a   1.000
_cell.length_b   1.000
_cell.length_c   1.000
_cell.angle_alpha   90.00
_cell.angle_beta   90.00
_cell.angle_gamma   90.00
#
_symmetry.space_group_name_H-M   'P 1'
#
loop_
_entity.id
_entity.type
_entity.pdbx_description
1 polymer ?
#
loop_
_entity_poly.entity_id
_entity_poly.type
_entity_poly.pdbx_seq_one_letter_code
_entity_poly.pdbx_strand_id
1 'polypeptide(L)'
;MNIKILQALFLFAYCYKCNSEDEAFEDTEEGIEIENIAFNLIEQTSFPLEKYEAVLARGNVFDRTKLIVEEIVKLFCSPEISDSDCFIALSESPLFEDPAFLSENERNVSALKPWLCTRDDVLSLNNEPSVIMNELNNLGHLQGLWDFGSSKILLIKIV
;
A
#
# COMPACT_ATOMS: atom_id res chain seq x y z
N MET A 1 -8.78 1.46 -13.01
CA MET A 1 -7.46 0.82 -12.89
C MET A 1 -7.65 -0.70 -12.78
N ASN A 2 -6.74 -1.52 -13.32
CA ASN A 2 -6.79 -2.99 -13.18
C ASN A 2 -6.62 -3.38 -11.69
N ILE A 3 -7.38 -4.36 -11.19
CA ILE A 3 -7.30 -4.78 -9.78
C ILE A 3 -5.90 -5.24 -9.36
N LYS A 4 -5.14 -5.89 -10.25
CA LYS A 4 -3.76 -6.29 -9.98
C LYS A 4 -2.82 -5.08 -9.84
N ILE A 5 -3.07 -4.01 -10.58
CA ILE A 5 -2.34 -2.75 -10.42
C ILE A 5 -2.69 -2.10 -9.08
N LEU A 6 -3.98 -2.12 -8.67
CA LEU A 6 -4.40 -1.64 -7.34
C LEU A 6 -3.77 -2.47 -6.21
N GLN A 7 -3.74 -3.79 -6.34
CA GLN A 7 -3.11 -4.70 -5.37
C GLN A 7 -1.60 -4.46 -5.27
N ALA A 8 -0.91 -4.38 -6.42
CA ALA A 8 0.50 -4.07 -6.45
C ALA A 8 0.79 -2.69 -5.85
N LEU A 9 0.02 -1.66 -6.23
CA LEU A 9 0.15 -0.31 -5.67
C LEU A 9 -0.01 -0.31 -4.16
N PHE A 10 -0.97 -1.07 -3.63
CA PHE A 10 -1.17 -1.17 -2.18
C PHE A 10 0.03 -1.79 -1.48
N LEU A 11 0.56 -2.89 -1.99
CA LEU A 11 1.71 -3.59 -1.40
C LEU A 11 2.99 -2.76 -1.51
N PHE A 12 3.24 -2.11 -2.66
CA PHE A 12 4.36 -1.17 -2.80
C PHE A 12 4.24 0.01 -1.84
N ALA A 13 3.04 0.59 -1.69
CA ALA A 13 2.80 1.68 -0.76
C ALA A 13 2.97 1.24 0.70
N TYR A 14 2.58 0.01 1.03
CA TYR A 14 2.80 -0.60 2.34
C TYR A 14 4.30 -0.76 2.64
N CYS A 15 5.06 -1.41 1.75
CA CYS A 15 6.50 -1.54 1.91
C CYS A 15 7.21 -0.20 2.02
N TYR A 16 6.88 0.76 1.15
CA TYR A 16 7.44 2.12 1.20
C TYR A 16 7.17 2.79 2.55
N LYS A 17 5.95 2.65 3.08
CA LYS A 17 5.56 3.21 4.37
C LYS A 17 6.31 2.56 5.53
N CYS A 18 6.38 1.24 5.59
CA CYS A 18 7.13 0.52 6.62
C CYS A 18 8.62 0.91 6.60
N ASN A 19 9.26 0.93 5.43
CA ASN A 19 10.66 1.35 5.29
C ASN A 19 10.91 2.81 5.68
N SER A 20 9.92 3.70 5.52
CA SER A 20 10.04 5.10 5.95
C SER A 20 9.98 5.28 7.48
N GLU A 21 9.49 4.27 8.20
CA GLU A 21 9.34 4.29 9.66
C GLU A 21 10.39 3.43 10.36
N ASP A 22 10.79 2.32 9.73
CA ASP A 22 11.85 1.43 10.16
C ASP A 22 12.75 1.08 8.97
N GLU A 23 13.94 1.69 8.92
CA GLU A 23 14.93 1.43 7.87
C GLU A 23 15.37 -0.05 7.84
N ALA A 24 15.22 -0.80 8.93
CA ALA A 24 15.56 -2.22 8.96
C ALA A 24 14.51 -3.11 8.27
N PHE A 25 13.31 -2.59 7.96
CA PHE A 25 12.24 -3.36 7.32
C PHE A 25 12.66 -3.90 5.95
N GLU A 26 13.48 -3.17 5.20
CA GLU A 26 13.95 -3.62 3.87
C GLU A 26 14.89 -4.81 3.93
N ASP A 27 15.47 -5.09 5.10
CA ASP A 27 16.36 -6.21 5.33
C ASP A 27 15.63 -7.43 5.94
N THR A 28 14.31 -7.34 6.20
CA THR A 28 13.54 -8.48 6.72
C THR A 28 12.97 -9.37 5.61
N GLU A 29 12.69 -10.63 5.95
CA GLU A 29 12.08 -11.59 5.02
C GLU A 29 10.70 -11.12 4.57
N GLU A 30 9.92 -10.52 5.48
CA GLU A 30 8.61 -9.97 5.22
C GLU A 30 8.68 -8.79 4.23
N GLY A 31 9.58 -7.84 4.45
CA GLY A 31 9.73 -6.67 3.58
C GLY A 31 10.11 -7.06 2.15
N ILE A 32 11.03 -8.02 2.01
CA ILE A 32 11.46 -8.57 0.72
C ILE A 32 10.32 -9.34 0.04
N GLU A 33 9.61 -10.20 0.78
CA GLU A 33 8.57 -11.04 0.18
C GLU A 33 7.32 -10.25 -0.23
N ILE A 34 6.91 -9.25 0.56
CA ILE A 34 5.79 -8.37 0.18
C ILE A 34 6.14 -7.60 -1.11
N GLU A 35 7.37 -7.11 -1.24
CA GLU A 35 7.83 -6.46 -2.47
C GLU A 35 7.82 -7.43 -3.66
N ASN A 36 8.31 -8.66 -3.49
CA ASN A 36 8.28 -9.68 -4.53
C ASN A 36 6.85 -9.99 -4.99
N ILE A 37 5.90 -10.12 -4.05
CA ILE A 37 4.47 -10.31 -4.36
C ILE A 37 3.95 -9.13 -5.18
N ALA A 38 4.31 -7.89 -4.81
CA ALA A 38 3.92 -6.70 -5.54
C ALA A 38 4.46 -6.68 -6.97
N PHE A 39 5.74 -7.05 -7.18
CA PHE A 39 6.33 -7.18 -8.51
C PHE A 39 5.67 -8.29 -9.34
N ASN A 40 5.47 -9.47 -8.78
CA ASN A 40 4.78 -10.58 -9.45
C ASN A 40 3.38 -10.17 -9.94
N LEU A 41 2.66 -9.36 -9.16
CA LEU A 41 1.35 -8.84 -9.54
C LEU A 41 1.44 -7.88 -10.72
N ILE A 42 2.36 -6.91 -10.67
CA ILE A 42 2.43 -5.85 -11.66
C ILE A 42 3.02 -6.34 -13.00
N GLU A 43 3.88 -7.36 -12.99
CA GLU A 43 4.36 -8.07 -14.18
C GLU A 43 3.24 -8.75 -14.96
N GLN A 44 2.15 -9.14 -14.29
CA GLN A 44 0.96 -9.74 -14.92
C GLN A 44 0.00 -8.70 -15.51
N THR A 45 0.45 -7.45 -15.66
CA THR A 45 -0.35 -6.33 -16.14
C THR A 45 0.31 -5.66 -17.35
N SER A 46 -0.31 -4.61 -17.87
CA SER A 46 0.26 -3.80 -18.95
C SER A 46 1.12 -2.62 -18.43
N PHE A 47 1.51 -2.63 -17.14
CA PHE A 47 2.39 -1.60 -16.60
C PHE A 47 3.79 -1.76 -17.22
N PRO A 48 4.43 -0.69 -17.71
CA PRO A 48 5.65 -0.79 -18.49
C PRO A 48 6.91 -0.89 -17.61
N LEU A 49 7.04 -1.97 -16.81
CA LEU A 49 8.17 -2.20 -15.90
C LEU A 49 9.53 -2.10 -16.58
N GLU A 50 9.62 -2.56 -17.83
CA GLU A 50 10.85 -2.58 -18.63
C GLU A 50 11.50 -1.19 -18.78
N LYS A 51 10.71 -0.12 -18.71
CA LYS A 51 11.22 1.26 -18.76
C LYS A 51 12.07 1.63 -17.56
N TYR A 52 11.90 0.92 -16.45
CA TYR A 52 12.51 1.22 -15.15
C TYR A 52 13.55 0.17 -14.73
N GLU A 53 13.77 -0.89 -15.53
CA GLU A 53 14.61 -2.05 -15.20
C GLU A 53 16.01 -1.65 -14.69
N ALA A 54 16.67 -0.70 -15.36
CA ALA A 54 18.01 -0.26 -14.97
C ALA A 54 18.06 0.43 -13.59
N VAL A 55 16.97 1.11 -13.20
CA VAL A 55 16.85 1.77 -11.90
C VAL A 55 16.46 0.74 -10.84
N LEU A 56 15.51 -0.13 -11.16
CA LEU A 56 15.06 -1.22 -10.30
C LEU A 56 16.20 -2.17 -9.94
N ALA A 57 17.08 -2.53 -10.88
CA ALA A 57 18.21 -3.42 -10.64
C ALA A 57 19.27 -2.87 -9.66
N ARG A 58 19.21 -1.58 -9.31
CA ARG A 58 20.22 -0.92 -8.48
C ARG A 58 19.67 -0.33 -7.18
N GLY A 59 18.36 -0.12 -7.08
CA GLY A 59 17.72 0.41 -5.88
C GLY A 59 17.59 -0.67 -4.80
N ASN A 60 17.55 -0.26 -3.52
CA ASN A 60 17.08 -1.09 -2.41
C ASN A 60 15.54 -1.19 -2.43
N VAL A 61 14.94 -1.94 -1.49
CA VAL A 61 13.49 -2.11 -1.42
C VAL A 61 12.80 -0.76 -1.27
N PHE A 62 13.32 0.13 -0.43
CA PHE A 62 12.77 1.47 -0.27
C PHE A 62 12.74 2.27 -1.59
N ASP A 63 13.86 2.36 -2.30
CA ASP A 63 13.96 3.11 -3.55
C ASP A 63 13.07 2.54 -4.66
N ARG A 64 13.01 1.20 -4.76
CA ARG A 64 12.19 0.50 -5.76
C ARG A 64 10.70 0.70 -5.48
N THR A 65 10.27 0.49 -4.25
CA THR A 65 8.85 0.65 -3.85
C THR A 65 8.40 2.09 -4.05
N LYS A 66 9.22 3.08 -3.64
CA LYS A 66 8.95 4.50 -3.88
C LYS A 66 8.77 4.83 -5.36
N LEU A 67 9.74 4.44 -6.20
CA LEU A 67 9.71 4.71 -7.64
C LEU A 67 8.44 4.15 -8.29
N ILE A 68 8.08 2.91 -7.95
CA ILE A 68 6.93 2.25 -8.55
C ILE A 68 5.62 2.87 -8.08
N VAL A 69 5.50 3.28 -6.80
CA VAL A 69 4.34 4.04 -6.33
C VAL A 69 4.18 5.33 -7.14
N GLU A 70 5.23 6.13 -7.25
CA GLU A 70 5.22 7.41 -7.98
C GLU A 70 4.81 7.22 -9.45
N GLU A 71 5.34 6.19 -10.12
CA GLU A 71 5.07 5.95 -11.54
C GLU A 71 3.67 5.33 -11.78
N ILE A 72 3.16 4.47 -10.90
CA ILE A 72 1.77 4.00 -10.97
C ILE A 72 0.82 5.18 -10.77
N VAL A 73 1.04 6.00 -9.74
CA VAL A 73 0.21 7.18 -9.47
C VAL A 73 0.17 8.08 -10.70
N LYS A 74 1.33 8.43 -11.25
CA LYS A 74 1.45 9.31 -12.41
C LYS A 74 0.75 8.77 -13.67
N LEU A 75 0.78 7.46 -13.89
CA LEU A 75 0.21 6.85 -15.09
C LEU A 75 -1.30 6.59 -14.97
N PHE A 76 -1.80 6.33 -13.76
CA PHE A 76 -3.16 5.82 -13.57
C PHE A 76 -4.08 6.68 -12.71
N CYS A 77 -3.55 7.62 -11.91
CA CYS A 77 -4.36 8.60 -11.20
C CYS A 77 -4.62 9.81 -12.11
N SER A 78 -5.85 10.31 -12.14
CA SER A 78 -6.18 11.53 -12.89
C SER A 78 -5.45 12.73 -12.30
N PRO A 79 -5.21 13.79 -13.08
CA PRO A 79 -4.64 15.04 -12.56
C PRO A 79 -5.44 15.64 -11.39
N GLU A 80 -6.76 15.46 -11.40
CA GLU A 80 -7.65 15.87 -10.32
C GLU A 80 -7.37 15.13 -9.00
N ILE A 81 -6.90 13.87 -9.08
CA ILE A 81 -6.44 13.10 -7.94
C ILE A 81 -5.01 13.50 -7.56
N SER A 82 -4.14 13.79 -8.52
CA SER A 82 -2.73 14.16 -8.24
C SER A 82 -2.56 15.54 -7.58
N ASP A 83 -3.54 16.43 -7.75
CA ASP A 83 -3.53 17.77 -7.14
C ASP A 83 -4.15 17.78 -5.72
N SER A 84 -4.60 16.63 -5.22
CA SER A 84 -5.23 16.45 -3.91
C SER A 84 -4.59 15.31 -3.11
N ASP A 85 -4.77 15.30 -1.79
CA ASP A 85 -4.33 14.16 -0.96
C ASP A 85 -5.02 12.87 -1.46
N CYS A 86 -4.25 11.92 -2.00
CA CYS A 86 -4.74 10.64 -2.50
C CYS A 86 -4.31 9.50 -1.58
N PHE A 87 -5.24 8.59 -1.32
CA PHE A 87 -5.03 7.43 -0.46
C PHE A 87 -5.37 6.15 -1.21
N ILE A 88 -4.65 5.08 -0.89
CA ILE A 88 -5.07 3.71 -1.18
C ILE A 88 -5.54 3.03 0.10
N ALA A 89 -6.72 2.44 0.02
CA ALA A 89 -7.43 1.85 1.14
C ALA A 89 -7.56 0.34 0.96
N LEU A 90 -7.57 -0.39 2.07
CA LEU A 90 -7.87 -1.83 2.10
C LEU A 90 -8.76 -2.16 3.31
N SER A 91 -9.91 -2.76 3.04
CA SER A 91 -10.77 -3.34 4.08
C SER A 91 -10.15 -4.63 4.59
N GLU A 92 -10.19 -4.83 5.91
CA GLU A 92 -9.74 -6.06 6.56
C GLU A 92 -8.28 -6.38 6.21
N SER A 93 -7.38 -5.47 6.58
CA SER A 93 -5.95 -5.66 6.37
C SER A 93 -5.48 -6.99 6.98
N PRO A 94 -4.86 -7.88 6.19
CA PRO A 94 -4.24 -9.07 6.73
C PRO A 94 -3.04 -8.68 7.60
N LEU A 95 -2.62 -9.61 8.45
CA LEU A 95 -1.31 -9.53 9.09
C LEU A 95 -0.28 -9.89 8.03
N PHE A 96 0.35 -8.88 7.43
CA PHE A 96 1.34 -9.08 6.37
C PHE A 96 2.60 -9.82 6.87
N GLU A 97 2.88 -9.70 8.17
CA GLU A 97 3.94 -10.43 8.88
C GLU A 97 3.55 -11.89 9.21
N ASP A 98 2.31 -12.31 8.96
CA ASP A 98 1.88 -13.70 9.18
C ASP A 98 2.51 -14.61 8.12
N PRO A 99 3.29 -15.64 8.50
CA PRO A 99 3.84 -16.60 7.55
C PRO A 99 2.78 -17.28 6.66
N ALA A 100 1.53 -17.40 7.14
CA ALA A 100 0.42 -17.90 6.34
C ALA A 100 0.03 -16.94 5.20
N PHE A 101 0.18 -15.62 5.41
CA PHE A 101 -0.01 -14.64 4.36
C PHE A 101 1.02 -14.81 3.24
N LEU A 102 2.30 -14.90 3.63
CA LEU A 102 3.45 -14.98 2.72
C LEU A 102 3.52 -16.31 1.95
N SER A 103 3.16 -17.43 2.60
CA SER A 103 3.20 -18.76 1.98
C SER A 103 2.01 -19.10 1.07
N GLU A 104 0.82 -18.54 1.32
CA GLU A 104 -0.37 -18.70 0.46
C GLU A 104 -0.62 -17.45 -0.43
N ASN A 105 0.44 -16.86 -0.98
CA ASN A 105 0.39 -15.55 -1.64
C ASN A 105 -0.70 -15.43 -2.72
N GLU A 106 -0.87 -16.38 -3.64
CA GLU A 106 -1.90 -16.30 -4.70
C GLU A 106 -3.33 -16.19 -4.15
N ARG A 107 -3.64 -16.96 -3.11
CA ARG A 107 -4.96 -17.00 -2.49
C ARG A 107 -5.21 -15.72 -1.70
N ASN A 108 -4.22 -15.29 -0.92
CA ASN A 108 -4.33 -14.14 -0.03
C ASN A 108 -4.37 -12.82 -0.81
N VAL A 109 -3.54 -12.71 -1.85
CA VAL A 109 -3.54 -11.57 -2.75
C VAL A 109 -4.88 -11.44 -3.50
N SER A 110 -5.49 -12.56 -3.90
CA SER A 110 -6.82 -12.55 -4.52
C SER A 110 -7.91 -12.02 -3.60
N ALA A 111 -7.71 -12.10 -2.28
CA ALA A 111 -8.63 -11.54 -1.29
C ALA A 111 -8.41 -10.03 -1.06
N LEU A 112 -7.24 -9.49 -1.41
CA LEU A 112 -6.97 -8.06 -1.33
C LEU A 112 -7.85 -7.30 -2.33
N LYS A 113 -8.70 -6.41 -1.82
CA LYS A 113 -9.58 -5.56 -2.64
C LYS A 113 -9.32 -4.08 -2.35
N PRO A 114 -8.12 -3.56 -2.66
CA PRO A 114 -7.84 -2.17 -2.39
C PRO A 114 -8.57 -1.24 -3.36
N TRP A 115 -8.85 -0.01 -2.90
CA TRP A 115 -9.44 1.05 -3.70
C TRP A 115 -8.76 2.39 -3.45
N LEU A 116 -8.84 3.29 -4.44
CA LEU A 116 -8.37 4.67 -4.28
C LEU A 116 -9.46 5.51 -3.61
N CYS A 117 -9.05 6.41 -2.72
CA CYS A 117 -9.94 7.36 -2.08
C CYS A 117 -9.28 8.73 -1.98
N THR A 118 -10.09 9.77 -2.07
CA THR A 118 -9.70 11.15 -1.78
C THR A 118 -9.81 11.42 -0.29
N ARG A 119 -9.26 12.54 0.16
CA ARG A 119 -9.48 13.03 1.53
C ARG A 119 -10.96 13.15 1.89
N ASP A 120 -11.80 13.63 0.98
CA ASP A 120 -13.23 13.79 1.24
C ASP A 120 -13.93 12.43 1.39
N ASP A 121 -13.51 11.44 0.60
CA ASP A 121 -13.99 10.06 0.75
C ASP A 121 -13.61 9.50 2.12
N VAL A 122 -12.37 9.69 2.57
CA VAL A 122 -11.90 9.27 3.91
C VAL A 122 -12.70 9.96 5.02
N LEU A 123 -12.96 11.27 4.89
CA LEU A 123 -13.79 11.99 5.86
C LEU A 123 -15.24 11.46 5.88
N SER A 124 -15.76 11.02 4.74
CA SER A 124 -17.11 10.44 4.63
C SER A 124 -17.23 9.04 5.25
N LEU A 125 -16.12 8.29 5.36
CA LEU A 125 -16.07 6.99 6.06
C LEU A 125 -16.37 7.13 7.58
N ASN A 126 -16.22 8.33 8.15
CA ASN A 126 -16.39 8.59 9.59
C ASN A 126 -17.86 8.76 10.05
N ASN A 127 -18.86 8.54 9.21
CA ASN A 127 -20.26 8.88 9.54
C ASN A 127 -21.05 7.86 10.38
N GLU A 128 -20.44 6.79 10.89
CA GLU A 128 -20.91 6.13 12.13
C GLU A 128 -19.70 5.67 12.99
N PRO A 129 -19.32 6.44 14.04
CA PRO A 129 -18.13 6.14 14.84
C PRO A 129 -18.46 5.32 16.10
N SER A 130 -17.87 4.14 16.23
CA SER A 130 -17.53 3.52 17.52
C SER A 130 -16.01 3.60 17.73
N VAL A 131 -15.53 4.82 17.91
CA VAL A 131 -14.10 5.15 18.06
C VAL A 131 -13.62 4.71 19.44
N ILE A 132 -12.89 3.60 19.50
CA ILE A 132 -11.95 3.33 20.60
C ILE A 132 -10.60 3.91 20.18
N MET A 133 -10.43 5.22 20.38
CA MET A 133 -9.11 5.87 20.38
C MET A 133 -8.35 5.42 21.62
N ASN A 134 -7.72 4.25 21.62
CA ASN A 134 -6.77 3.93 22.67
C ASN A 134 -5.55 3.16 22.14
N GLU A 135 -4.39 3.72 22.49
CA GLU A 135 -3.03 3.15 22.52
C GLU A 135 -2.09 3.30 21.31
N LEU A 136 -2.55 3.50 20.08
CA LEU A 136 -1.63 3.76 18.94
C LEU A 136 -1.30 5.25 18.69
N ASN A 137 -2.04 6.16 19.34
CA ASN A 137 -1.88 7.62 19.19
C ASN A 137 -0.73 8.24 20.02
N ASN A 138 0.08 7.43 20.70
CA ASN A 138 1.24 7.95 21.45
C ASN A 138 2.47 8.24 20.57
N LEU A 139 2.39 8.00 19.27
CA LEU A 139 3.34 8.49 18.28
C LEU A 139 2.58 9.45 17.37
N GLY A 140 2.78 10.76 17.55
CA GLY A 140 2.17 11.84 16.76
C GLY A 140 2.60 11.87 15.28
N HIS A 141 2.90 10.72 14.68
CA HIS A 141 3.52 10.53 13.37
C HIS A 141 2.83 9.48 12.49
N LEU A 142 1.80 8.77 12.99
CA LEU A 142 0.92 7.92 12.18
C LEU A 142 -0.29 8.70 11.65
N GLN A 143 -0.10 9.52 10.61
CA GLN A 143 -1.21 9.82 9.71
C GLN A 143 -1.42 8.62 8.79
N GLY A 144 -2.50 7.85 8.97
CA GLY A 144 -2.94 6.84 7.98
C GLY A 144 -3.48 5.53 8.54
N LEU A 145 -3.13 5.10 9.76
CA LEU A 145 -3.78 3.94 10.37
C LEU A 145 -5.04 4.36 11.11
N TRP A 146 -6.20 4.16 10.49
CA TRP A 146 -7.50 4.46 11.07
C TRP A 146 -8.21 3.15 11.40
N ASP A 147 -8.28 2.79 12.69
CA ASP A 147 -9.13 1.68 13.15
C ASP A 147 -10.58 2.17 13.27
N PHE A 148 -11.44 1.76 12.32
CA PHE A 148 -12.87 2.11 12.28
C PHE A 148 -13.76 1.06 12.97
N GLY A 149 -13.29 0.43 14.05
CA GLY A 149 -14.07 -0.59 14.75
C GLY A 149 -14.13 -1.90 13.98
N SER A 150 -15.28 -2.59 13.99
CA SER A 150 -15.40 -4.00 13.53
C SER A 150 -14.99 -4.27 12.07
N SER A 151 -14.72 -3.24 11.29
CA SER A 151 -14.13 -3.32 9.94
C SER A 151 -12.85 -2.48 9.92
N LYS A 152 -11.69 -3.11 10.16
CA LYS A 152 -10.38 -2.46 10.15
C LYS A 152 -10.01 -2.04 8.72
N ILE A 153 -10.06 -0.75 8.40
CA ILE A 153 -9.62 -0.22 7.09
C ILE A 153 -8.20 0.31 7.24
N LEU A 154 -7.26 -0.20 6.46
CA LEU A 154 -5.91 0.35 6.35
C LEU A 154 -5.88 1.41 5.25
N LEU A 155 -5.41 2.62 5.56
CA LEU A 155 -5.28 3.73 4.61
C LEU A 155 -3.80 4.12 4.48
N ILE A 156 -3.30 4.21 3.25
CA ILE A 156 -1.93 4.66 2.97
C ILE A 156 -2.02 5.85 2.03
N LYS A 157 -1.45 6.99 2.44
CA LYS A 157 -1.33 8.19 1.59
C LYS A 157 -0.29 7.94 0.51
N ILE A 158 -0.62 8.21 -0.76
CA ILE A 158 0.23 7.98 -1.93
C ILE A 158 0.51 9.25 -2.76
N VAL A 159 -0.22 10.35 -2.52
CA VAL A 159 0.03 11.71 -3.04
C VAL A 159 -0.28 12.71 -1.94
#